data_AF-A0A915HEJ5-F1
#
_entry.id   AF-A0A915HEJ5-F1
#
_cell.length_a   1.000
_cell.length_b   1.000
_cell.length_c   1.000
_cell.angle_alpha   90.00
_cell.angle_beta   90.00
_cell.angle_gamma   90.00
#
_symmetry.space_group_name_H-M   'P 1'
#
loop_
_entity.id
_entity.type
_entity.pdbx_description
1 polymer ?
#
loop_
_entity_poly.entity_id
_entity_poly.type
_entity_poly.pdbx_seq_one_letter_code
_entity_poly.pdbx_strand_id
1 'polypeptide(L)'
;MGRKATISACTLNLWAMDFQGNLSKILKSITLAKNAGSSLRVGTELEVCGYSCQDHFLECDTYLHSWEVLIEIMKYTDSEDMLIFVGMPIVHKNVSYNCMVAVFNKYSRMM
;
A
#
# COMPACT_ATOMS: atom_id res chain seq x y z
N MET A 1 -7.52 12.10 30.25
CA MET A 1 -8.13 12.24 28.90
C MET A 1 -7.41 11.30 27.96
N GLY A 2 -8.10 10.34 27.33
CA GLY A 2 -7.47 9.42 26.37
C GLY A 2 -7.22 10.11 25.02
N ARG A 3 -6.09 9.82 24.38
CA ARG A 3 -5.85 10.21 22.98
C ARG A 3 -6.72 9.33 22.08
N LYS A 4 -7.45 9.93 21.14
CA LYS A 4 -8.26 9.22 20.14
C LYS A 4 -7.48 9.08 18.84
N ALA A 5 -7.65 7.96 18.15
CA ALA A 5 -7.14 7.72 16.80
C ALA A 5 -8.27 7.23 15.91
N THR A 6 -8.25 7.64 14.65
CA THR A 6 -9.18 7.17 13.61
C THR A 6 -8.41 6.28 12.65
N ILE A 7 -8.96 5.10 12.36
CA ILE A 7 -8.31 4.05 11.56
C ILE A 7 -9.27 3.63 10.45
N SER A 8 -8.75 3.49 9.23
CA SER A 8 -9.46 2.91 8.10
C SER A 8 -8.91 1.53 7.77
N ALA A 9 -9.74 0.50 7.85
CA ALA A 9 -9.46 -0.81 7.29
C ALA A 9 -10.14 -0.91 5.91
N CYS A 10 -9.37 -1.22 4.88
CA CYS A 10 -9.83 -1.16 3.49
C CYS A 10 -9.87 -2.55 2.86
N THR A 11 -11.02 -2.95 2.33
CA THR A 11 -11.16 -4.10 1.42
C THR A 11 -11.31 -3.59 0.00
N LEU A 12 -10.47 -4.08 -0.91
CA LEU A 12 -10.43 -3.64 -2.30
C LEU A 12 -10.76 -4.83 -3.22
N ASN A 13 -11.50 -4.56 -4.31
CA ASN A 13 -11.72 -5.55 -5.37
C ASN A 13 -10.53 -5.54 -6.34
N LEU A 14 -9.49 -6.29 -5.98
CA LEU A 14 -8.21 -6.32 -6.68
C LEU A 14 -8.18 -7.40 -7.76
N TRP A 15 -7.27 -7.26 -8.71
CA TRP A 15 -7.05 -8.26 -9.74
C TRP A 15 -5.57 -8.65 -9.78
N ALA A 16 -5.29 -9.95 -9.79
CA ALA A 16 -3.94 -10.48 -9.90
C ALA A 16 -3.23 -9.89 -11.14
N MET A 17 -2.02 -9.40 -10.94
CA MET A 17 -1.14 -8.79 -11.96
C MET A 17 -1.62 -7.46 -12.55
N ASP A 18 -2.78 -6.93 -12.16
CA ASP A 18 -3.26 -5.60 -12.59
C ASP A 18 -2.66 -4.49 -11.70
N PHE A 19 -1.34 -4.28 -11.82
CA PHE A 19 -0.63 -3.28 -11.00
C PHE A 19 -1.23 -1.88 -11.11
N GLN A 20 -1.59 -1.44 -12.32
CA GLN A 20 -2.13 -0.11 -12.55
C GLN A 20 -3.54 0.04 -11.97
N GLY A 21 -4.41 -0.95 -12.17
CA GLY A 21 -5.76 -0.92 -11.62
C GLY A 21 -5.76 -1.14 -10.11
N ASN A 22 -4.82 -1.90 -9.54
CA ASN A 22 -4.67 -2.06 -8.10
C ASN A 22 -4.14 -0.76 -7.47
N LEU A 23 -3.13 -0.12 -8.07
CA LEU A 23 -2.65 1.20 -7.66
C LEU A 23 -3.80 2.21 -7.59
N SER A 24 -4.61 2.33 -8.65
CA SER A 24 -5.76 3.24 -8.69
C SER A 24 -6.75 3.00 -7.53
N LYS A 25 -7.04 1.73 -7.21
CA LYS A 25 -7.92 1.36 -6.09
C LYS A 25 -7.29 1.68 -4.74
N ILE A 26 -5.99 1.45 -4.58
CA ILE A 26 -5.22 1.77 -3.36
C ILE A 26 -5.24 3.28 -3.13
N LEU A 27 -4.88 4.09 -4.14
CA LEU A 27 -4.88 5.56 -4.04
C LEU A 27 -6.27 6.09 -3.69
N LYS A 28 -7.33 5.59 -4.33
CA LYS A 28 -8.71 5.95 -3.99
C LYS A 28 -9.03 5.65 -2.52
N SER A 29 -8.58 4.51 -1.99
CA SER A 29 -8.80 4.15 -0.59
C SER A 29 -8.03 5.06 0.39
N ILE A 30 -6.83 5.51 0.00
CA ILE A 30 -6.03 6.49 0.75
C ILE A 30 -6.77 7.83 0.82
N THR A 31 -7.26 8.35 -0.31
CA THR A 31 -8.06 9.59 -0.34
C THR A 31 -9.31 9.48 0.54
N LEU A 32 -10.03 8.36 0.48
CA LEU A 32 -11.21 8.14 1.32
C LEU A 32 -10.86 8.10 2.81
N ALA A 33 -9.78 7.42 3.18
CA ALA A 33 -9.30 7.34 4.57
C ALA A 33 -8.87 8.73 5.09
N LYS A 34 -8.16 9.50 4.25
CA LYS A 34 -7.74 10.88 4.56
C LYS A 34 -8.95 11.79 4.79
N ASN A 35 -9.93 11.73 3.91
CA ASN A 35 -11.18 12.51 4.03
C ASN A 35 -12.01 12.11 5.25
N ALA A 36 -11.90 10.86 5.71
CA ALA A 36 -12.51 10.40 6.96
C ALA A 36 -11.71 10.82 8.22
N GLY A 37 -10.61 11.55 8.07
CA GLY A 37 -9.74 11.97 9.17
C GLY A 37 -8.93 10.84 9.78
N SER A 38 -8.63 9.79 9.01
CA SER A 38 -7.85 8.64 9.49
C SER A 38 -6.37 8.99 9.65
N SER A 39 -5.80 8.57 10.77
CA SER A 39 -4.36 8.60 11.04
C SER A 39 -3.63 7.36 10.53
N LEU A 40 -4.38 6.29 10.24
CA LEU A 40 -3.87 5.00 9.77
C LEU A 40 -4.82 4.43 8.71
N ARG A 41 -4.26 4.02 7.57
CA ARG A 41 -4.94 3.21 6.54
C ARG A 41 -4.29 1.84 6.44
N VAL A 42 -5.09 0.79 6.55
CA VAL A 42 -4.65 -0.60 6.46
C VAL A 42 -5.27 -1.25 5.22
N GLY A 43 -4.41 -1.63 4.27
CA GLY A 43 -4.80 -2.39 3.08
C GLY A 43 -4.90 -3.90 3.33
N THR A 44 -5.29 -4.64 2.28
CA THR A 44 -5.36 -6.09 2.33
C THR A 44 -4.00 -6.74 2.06
N GLU A 45 -3.91 -8.04 2.36
CA GLU A 45 -2.77 -8.88 2.02
C GLU A 45 -2.45 -8.84 0.52
N LEU A 46 -1.16 -8.66 0.19
CA LEU A 46 -0.64 -8.62 -1.18
C LEU A 46 -1.44 -7.71 -2.13
N GLU A 47 -1.99 -6.60 -1.62
CA GLU A 47 -2.93 -5.78 -2.40
C GLU A 47 -2.32 -5.14 -3.66
N VAL A 48 -1.00 -4.96 -3.68
CA VAL A 48 -0.29 -4.34 -4.80
C VAL A 48 -0.36 -5.20 -6.05
N CYS A 49 0.07 -6.47 -5.95
CA CYS A 49 0.03 -7.42 -7.05
C CYS A 49 -1.31 -8.16 -7.15
N GLY A 50 -2.10 -8.15 -6.08
CA GLY A 50 -3.24 -9.05 -5.88
C GLY A 50 -2.82 -10.37 -5.22
N TYR A 51 -3.68 -10.90 -4.35
CA TYR A 51 -3.38 -12.11 -3.58
C TYR A 51 -3.19 -13.36 -4.45
N SER A 52 -4.05 -13.53 -5.46
CA SER A 52 -4.14 -14.77 -6.24
C SER A 52 -3.19 -14.81 -7.45
N CYS A 53 -1.96 -14.30 -7.33
CA CYS A 53 -0.97 -14.32 -8.41
C CYS A 53 -0.40 -15.73 -8.72
N GLN A 54 -0.52 -16.69 -7.81
CA GLN A 54 -0.05 -18.07 -8.01
C GLN A 54 1.43 -18.11 -8.45
N ASP A 55 1.77 -18.86 -9.50
CA ASP A 55 3.13 -19.06 -9.99
C ASP A 55 3.80 -17.78 -10.50
N HIS A 56 3.05 -16.69 -10.73
CA HIS A 56 3.66 -15.39 -11.01
C HIS A 56 4.57 -14.91 -9.85
N PHE A 57 4.41 -15.41 -8.62
CA PHE A 57 5.39 -15.13 -7.55
C PHE A 57 6.80 -15.72 -7.80
N LEU A 58 6.97 -16.56 -8.83
CA LEU A 58 8.27 -17.03 -9.32
C LEU A 58 8.92 -16.05 -10.31
N GLU A 59 8.16 -15.09 -10.83
CA GLU A 59 8.61 -14.07 -11.77
C GLU A 59 9.19 -12.87 -11.01
N CYS A 60 10.40 -12.44 -11.36
CA CYS A 60 11.02 -11.26 -10.74
C CYS A 60 10.20 -9.98 -10.96
N ASP A 61 9.46 -9.91 -12.08
CA ASP A 61 8.63 -8.77 -12.47
C ASP A 61 7.52 -8.49 -11.45
N THR A 62 6.96 -9.52 -10.81
CA THR A 62 5.95 -9.31 -9.75
C THR A 62 6.50 -8.49 -8.59
N TYR A 63 7.77 -8.70 -8.21
CA TYR A 63 8.41 -7.94 -7.14
C TYR A 63 8.83 -6.55 -7.62
N LEU A 64 9.40 -6.45 -8.84
CA LEU A 64 9.80 -5.18 -9.44
C LEU A 64 8.62 -4.20 -9.52
N HIS A 65 7.53 -4.61 -10.16
CA HIS A 65 6.34 -3.78 -10.32
C HIS A 65 5.66 -3.48 -8.98
N SER A 66 5.78 -4.37 -7.99
CA SER A 66 5.29 -4.07 -6.65
C SER A 66 6.05 -2.91 -5.99
N TRP A 67 7.37 -2.82 -6.19
CA TRP A 67 8.17 -1.68 -5.73
C TRP A 67 7.83 -0.39 -6.47
N GLU A 68 7.58 -0.45 -7.77
CA GLU A 68 7.16 0.71 -8.57
C GLU A 68 5.83 1.29 -8.08
N VAL A 69 4.85 0.42 -7.81
CA VAL A 69 3.56 0.83 -7.21
C VAL A 69 3.75 1.47 -5.84
N LEU A 70 4.63 0.93 -4.98
CA LEU A 70 4.92 1.52 -3.67
C LEU A 70 5.49 2.94 -3.80
N ILE A 71 6.39 3.17 -4.76
CA ILE A 71 6.96 4.49 -5.04
C ILE A 71 5.85 5.49 -5.42
N GLU A 72 4.91 5.08 -6.26
CA GLU A 72 3.78 5.94 -6.65
C GLU A 72 2.84 6.24 -5.47
N ILE A 73 2.60 5.26 -4.58
CA ILE A 73 1.85 5.49 -3.32
C ILE A 73 2.57 6.53 -2.44
N MET A 74 3.91 6.46 -2.35
CA MET A 74 4.71 7.40 -1.56
C MET A 74 4.69 8.83 -2.10
N LYS A 75 4.63 9.00 -3.43
CA LYS A 75 4.55 10.31 -4.10
C LYS A 75 3.15 10.93 -4.05
N TYR A 76 2.12 10.15 -3.75
CA TYR A 76 0.75 10.64 -3.76
C TYR A 76 0.48 11.58 -2.59
N THR A 77 -0.07 12.77 -2.86
CA THR A 77 -0.21 13.85 -1.87
C THR A 77 -1.12 13.49 -0.69
N ASP A 78 -2.17 12.71 -0.92
CA ASP A 78 -3.07 12.30 0.18
C ASP A 78 -2.44 11.29 1.14
N SER A 79 -1.27 10.73 0.77
CA SER A 79 -0.48 9.85 1.63
C SER A 79 0.27 10.59 2.75
N GLU A 80 0.34 11.92 2.69
CA GLU A 80 1.05 12.74 3.68
C GLU A 80 0.40 12.67 5.06
N ASP A 81 1.21 12.70 6.12
CA ASP A 81 0.78 12.73 7.52
C ASP A 81 -0.22 11.60 7.89
N MET A 82 -0.17 10.47 7.19
CA MET A 82 -0.96 9.27 7.45
C MET A 82 -0.04 8.04 7.43
N LEU A 83 -0.18 7.15 8.42
CA LEU A 83 0.49 5.86 8.39
C LEU A 83 -0.26 4.94 7.43
N ILE A 84 0.44 4.35 6.46
CA ILE A 84 -0.15 3.51 5.42
C ILE A 84 0.50 2.15 5.47
N PHE A 85 -0.33 1.11 5.62
CA PHE A 85 0.06 -0.28 5.50
C PHE A 85 -0.39 -0.82 4.15
N VAL A 86 0.56 -1.36 3.39
CA VAL A 86 0.37 -1.91 2.04
C VAL A 86 0.93 -3.33 1.98
N GLY A 87 0.14 -4.28 1.48
CA GLY A 87 0.58 -5.66 1.25
C GLY A 87 1.32 -5.81 -0.08
N MET A 88 2.54 -6.34 -0.06
CA MET A 88 3.30 -6.66 -1.28
C MET A 88 4.34 -7.77 -1.02
N PRO A 89 4.76 -8.51 -2.06
CA PRO A 89 5.80 -9.52 -1.94
C PRO A 89 7.18 -8.86 -1.88
N ILE A 90 8.09 -9.41 -1.06
CA ILE A 90 9.47 -8.91 -0.92
C ILE A 90 10.45 -10.08 -0.97
N VAL A 91 11.54 -9.91 -1.73
CA VAL A 91 12.70 -10.81 -1.65
C VAL A 91 13.70 -10.25 -0.64
N HIS A 92 14.04 -11.04 0.38
CA HIS A 92 15.12 -10.73 1.31
C HIS A 92 16.06 -11.92 1.43
N LYS A 93 17.35 -11.72 1.11
CA LYS A 93 18.39 -12.77 1.14
C LYS A 93 17.99 -14.02 0.35
N ASN A 94 17.53 -13.83 -0.89
CA ASN A 94 17.06 -14.88 -1.81
C ASN A 94 15.87 -15.70 -1.29
N VAL A 95 15.11 -15.18 -0.33
CA VAL A 95 13.85 -15.79 0.14
C VAL A 95 12.72 -14.81 -0.12
N SER A 96 11.64 -15.31 -0.70
CA SER A 96 10.42 -14.55 -0.94
C SER A 96 9.52 -14.57 0.30
N TYR A 97 9.02 -13.40 0.68
CA TYR A 97 8.13 -13.21 1.80
C TYR A 97 6.87 -12.47 1.37
N ASN A 98 5.75 -12.83 1.98
CA ASN A 98 4.53 -12.04 2.00
C ASN A 98 4.66 -10.99 3.11
N CYS A 99 4.63 -9.70 2.75
CA CYS A 99 4.95 -8.63 3.68
C CYS A 99 3.86 -7.56 3.75
N MET A 100 3.72 -6.98 4.94
CA MET A 100 3.07 -5.70 5.14
C MET A 100 4.13 -4.61 5.22
N VAL A 101 4.10 -3.66 4.28
CA VAL A 101 5.02 -2.53 4.23
C VAL A 101 4.36 -1.34 4.88
N ALA A 102 5.02 -0.80 5.92
CA ALA A 102 4.60 0.40 6.61
C ALA A 102 5.29 1.63 6.02
N VAL A 103 4.50 2.58 5.55
CA VAL A 103 4.97 3.84 4.98
C VAL A 103 4.38 5.00 5.78
N PHE A 104 5.22 5.95 6.14
CA PHE A 104 4.80 7.22 6.71
C PHE A 104 5.57 8.33 6.00
N ASN A 105 4.87 9.12 5.18
CA ASN A 105 5.47 10.25 4.50
C ASN A 105 5.16 11.55 5.26
N LYS A 106 6.21 12.19 5.76
CA LYS A 106 6.11 13.49 6.43
C LYS A 106 6.88 14.50 5.60
N TYR A 107 6.19 15.22 4.71
CA TYR A 107 6.77 16.43 4.15
C TYR A 107 6.77 17.49 5.25
N SER A 108 7.93 17.72 5.85
CA SER A 108 8.16 18.98 6.57
C SER A 108 7.96 20.10 5.57
N ARG A 109 6.86 20.86 5.68
CA ARG A 109 6.72 22.15 5.01
C ARG A 109 7.98 22.94 5.32
N MET A 110 8.87 23.09 4.35
CA MET A 110 9.85 24.17 4.39
C MET A 110 9.02 25.45 4.37
N MET A 111 8.92 26.08 5.54
CA MET A 111 8.45 27.45 5.68
C MET A 111 9.43 28.38 4.97
#